data_AF-A0A538C8D8-F1
#
_entry.id   AF-A0A538C8D8-F1
#
_cell.length_a   1.000
_cell.length_b   1.000
_cell.length_c   1.000
_cell.angle_alpha   90.00
_cell.angle_beta   90.00
_cell.angle_gamma   90.00
#
_symmetry.space_group_name_H-M   'P 1'
#
loop_
_entity.id
_entity.type
_entity.pdbx_description
1 polymer ?
#
loop_
_entity_poly.entity_id
_entity_poly.type
_entity_poly.pdbx_seq_one_letter_code
_entity_poly.pdbx_strand_id
1 'polypeptide(L)'
;MTAGAEDTTSLLRELLRWQRAVATPQVRATIDGSLGSASQRRAYDAANGQRSLAELADLAGVSTAAVGKWSKRWRQLGIASLSPEGRLEHLGDLDSFGLNITPAGGVEQD
;
A
#
# COMPACT_ATOMS: atom_id res chain seq x y z
N MET A 1 -4.96 -4.49 39.57
CA MET A 1 -5.77 -5.07 38.47
C MET A 1 -5.13 -4.85 37.09
N THR A 2 -3.79 -4.92 36.97
CA THR A 2 -3.07 -4.66 35.71
C THR A 2 -2.66 -5.94 34.95
N ALA A 3 -2.57 -7.08 35.63
CA ALA A 3 -2.09 -8.35 35.06
C ALA A 3 -2.91 -8.86 33.85
N GLY A 4 -4.22 -8.62 33.81
CA GLY A 4 -5.07 -9.06 32.68
C GLY A 4 -4.89 -8.26 31.38
N ALA A 5 -4.52 -6.98 31.49
CA ALA A 5 -4.31 -6.12 30.32
C ALA A 5 -2.97 -6.39 29.62
N GLU A 6 -1.94 -6.70 30.40
CA GLU A 6 -0.62 -7.08 29.90
C GLU A 6 -0.68 -8.42 29.15
N ASP A 7 -1.45 -9.38 29.68
CA ASP A 7 -1.65 -10.70 29.06
C ASP A 7 -2.44 -10.60 27.74
N THR A 8 -3.51 -9.80 27.72
CA THR A 8 -4.29 -9.53 26.50
C THR A 8 -3.42 -8.87 25.42
N THR A 9 -2.60 -7.89 25.81
CA THR A 9 -1.69 -7.21 24.87
C THR A 9 -0.66 -8.18 24.29
N SER A 10 -0.14 -9.09 25.11
CA SER A 10 0.80 -10.14 24.67
C SER A 10 0.16 -11.06 23.63
N LEU A 11 -1.03 -11.57 23.93
CA LEU A 11 -1.80 -12.44 23.01
C LEU A 11 -2.11 -11.75 21.69
N LEU A 12 -2.52 -10.47 21.73
CA LEU A 12 -2.79 -9.69 20.51
C LEU A 12 -1.53 -9.49 19.65
N ARG A 13 -0.37 -9.24 20.27
CA ARG A 13 0.91 -9.14 19.54
C ARG A 13 1.29 -10.46 18.90
N GLU A 14 1.07 -11.57 19.60
CA GLU A 14 1.34 -12.89 19.06
C GLU A 14 0.43 -13.23 17.88
N LEU A 15 -0.87 -12.98 18.03
CA LEU A 15 -1.84 -13.14 16.94
C LEU A 15 -1.46 -12.29 15.74
N LEU A 16 -1.08 -11.03 15.96
CA LEU A 16 -0.66 -10.11 14.89
C LEU A 16 0.60 -10.61 14.18
N ARG A 17 1.58 -11.14 14.91
CA ARG A 17 2.79 -11.72 14.34
C ARG A 17 2.47 -12.91 13.44
N TRP A 18 1.57 -13.79 13.85
CA TRP A 18 1.16 -14.95 13.06
C TRP A 18 0.33 -14.52 11.83
N GLN A 19 -0.58 -13.57 12.00
CA GLN A 19 -1.34 -12.97 10.91
C GLN A 19 -0.42 -12.34 9.86
N ARG A 20 0.59 -11.59 10.27
CA ARG A 20 1.60 -11.03 9.36
C ARG A 20 2.33 -12.14 8.60
N ALA A 21 2.80 -13.17 9.29
CA ALA A 21 3.49 -14.29 8.64
C ALA A 21 2.65 -14.97 7.54
N VAL A 22 1.33 -15.10 7.76
CA VAL A 22 0.40 -15.73 6.80
C VAL A 22 -0.04 -14.76 5.69
N ALA A 23 -0.37 -13.51 6.04
CA ALA A 23 -0.98 -12.56 5.12
C ALA A 23 0.04 -11.82 4.27
N THR A 24 1.22 -11.48 4.80
CA THR A 24 2.24 -10.68 4.11
C THR A 24 2.60 -11.23 2.72
N PRO A 25 2.81 -12.56 2.52
CA PRO A 25 3.07 -13.09 1.18
C PRO A 25 1.95 -12.84 0.17
N GLN A 26 0.69 -12.96 0.60
CA GLN A 26 -0.48 -12.75 -0.26
C GLN A 26 -0.66 -11.27 -0.60
N VAL A 27 -0.48 -10.40 0.40
CA VAL A 27 -0.51 -8.93 0.22
C VAL A 27 0.60 -8.50 -0.74
N ARG A 28 1.83 -8.97 -0.52
CA ARG A 28 2.97 -8.71 -1.41
C ARG A 28 2.66 -9.11 -2.86
N ALA A 29 2.17 -10.32 -3.08
CA ALA A 29 1.81 -10.80 -4.42
C ALA A 29 0.72 -9.94 -5.07
N THR A 30 -0.27 -9.49 -4.28
CA THR A 30 -1.35 -8.62 -4.75
C THR A 30 -0.82 -7.25 -5.15
N ILE A 31 0.04 -6.64 -4.33
CA ILE A 31 0.68 -5.36 -4.63
C ILE A 31 1.53 -5.50 -5.89
N ASP A 32 2.44 -6.48 -5.92
CA ASP A 32 3.38 -6.67 -7.04
C ASP A 32 2.65 -6.91 -8.38
N GLY A 33 1.63 -7.78 -8.37
CA GLY A 33 0.81 -8.06 -9.55
C GLY A 33 -0.16 -6.95 -9.96
N SER A 34 -0.41 -5.96 -9.10
CA SER A 34 -1.31 -4.83 -9.38
C SER A 34 -0.58 -3.55 -9.80
N LEU A 35 0.72 -3.44 -9.48
CA LEU A 35 1.59 -2.30 -9.78
C LEU A 35 2.58 -2.67 -10.89
N GLY A 36 2.07 -2.68 -12.13
CA GLY A 36 2.80 -3.12 -13.32
C GLY A 36 3.81 -2.12 -13.88
N SER A 37 3.73 -0.84 -13.49
CA SER A 37 4.67 0.19 -13.95
C SER A 37 5.36 0.92 -12.80
N ALA A 38 6.53 1.51 -13.08
CA ALA A 38 7.23 2.37 -12.12
C ALA A 38 6.37 3.56 -11.69
N SER A 39 5.56 4.11 -12.58
CA SER A 39 4.63 5.22 -12.28
C SER A 39 3.51 4.79 -11.33
N GLN A 40 2.97 3.57 -11.48
CA GLN A 40 2.03 3.00 -10.51
C GLN A 40 2.66 2.81 -9.13
N ARG A 41 3.88 2.31 -9.09
CA ARG A 41 4.63 2.09 -7.85
C ARG A 41 4.95 3.40 -7.13
N ARG A 42 5.42 4.42 -7.86
CA ARG A 42 5.62 5.77 -7.35
C ARG A 42 4.34 6.36 -6.75
N ALA A 43 3.22 6.30 -7.50
CA ALA A 43 1.94 6.80 -7.01
C ALA A 43 1.45 6.04 -5.77
N TYR A 44 1.61 4.72 -5.73
CA TYR A 44 1.21 3.88 -4.61
C TYR A 44 2.02 4.19 -3.36
N ASP A 45 3.36 4.19 -3.46
CA ASP A 45 4.28 4.45 -2.35
C ASP A 45 4.14 5.90 -1.82
N ALA A 46 3.72 6.83 -2.66
CA ALA A 46 3.45 8.22 -2.26
C ALA A 46 2.07 8.42 -1.60
N ALA A 47 1.15 7.45 -1.67
CA ALA A 47 -0.22 7.59 -1.21
C ALA A 47 -0.36 7.32 0.29
N ASN A 48 0.14 8.22 1.13
CA ASN A 48 0.20 8.07 2.59
C ASN A 48 -0.99 8.72 3.35
N GLY A 49 -2.13 8.93 2.68
CA GLY A 49 -3.29 9.60 3.29
C GLY A 49 -3.17 11.11 3.42
N GLN A 50 -2.10 11.75 2.93
CA GLN A 50 -1.94 13.21 2.99
C GLN A 50 -2.06 13.89 1.63
N ARG A 51 -1.66 13.20 0.56
CA ARG A 51 -1.61 13.77 -0.80
C ARG A 51 -2.94 13.67 -1.54
N SER A 52 -3.22 14.68 -2.33
CA SER A 52 -4.31 14.69 -3.31
C SER A 52 -3.98 13.82 -4.53
N LEU A 53 -5.00 13.43 -5.29
CA LEU A 53 -4.79 12.67 -6.53
C LEU A 53 -3.97 13.44 -7.57
N ALA A 54 -4.02 14.78 -7.55
CA ALA A 54 -3.23 15.63 -8.43
C ALA A 54 -1.74 15.56 -8.07
N GLU A 55 -1.39 15.69 -6.79
CA GLU A 55 0.01 15.58 -6.33
C GLU A 55 0.58 14.17 -6.60
N LEU A 56 -0.23 13.13 -6.42
CA LEU A 56 0.18 11.76 -6.75
C LEU A 56 0.41 11.57 -8.26
N ALA A 57 -0.41 12.22 -9.09
CA ALA A 57 -0.27 12.19 -10.55
C ALA A 57 1.01 12.90 -11.00
N ASP A 58 1.31 14.07 -10.42
CA ASP A 58 2.53 14.82 -10.68
C ASP A 58 3.78 14.01 -10.29
N LEU A 59 3.78 13.39 -9.11
CA LEU A 59 4.89 12.54 -8.64
C LEU A 59 5.12 11.31 -9.52
N ALA A 60 4.05 10.74 -10.07
CA ALA A 60 4.11 9.57 -10.92
C ALA A 60 4.30 9.90 -12.41
N GLY A 61 4.24 11.19 -12.81
CA GLY A 61 4.35 11.61 -14.21
C GLY A 61 3.17 11.16 -15.07
N VAL A 62 1.96 11.09 -14.51
CA VAL A 62 0.76 10.62 -15.22
C VAL A 62 -0.42 11.57 -15.03
N SER A 63 -1.55 11.28 -15.68
CA SER A 63 -2.78 12.05 -15.47
C SER A 63 -3.47 11.72 -14.14
N THR A 64 -4.14 12.70 -13.54
CA THR A 64 -5.00 12.52 -12.37
C THR A 64 -6.09 11.47 -12.61
N ALA A 65 -6.60 11.36 -13.84
CA ALA A 65 -7.58 10.32 -14.21
C ALA A 65 -7.00 8.90 -14.12
N ALA A 66 -5.73 8.71 -14.50
CA ALA A 66 -5.04 7.42 -14.35
C ALA A 66 -4.91 7.04 -12.88
N VAL A 67 -4.47 7.98 -12.02
CA VAL A 67 -4.37 7.77 -10.58
C VAL A 67 -5.75 7.48 -9.96
N GLY A 68 -6.80 8.17 -10.40
CA GLY A 68 -8.17 7.90 -9.95
C GLY A 68 -8.64 6.47 -10.29
N LYS A 69 -8.32 5.98 -11.49
CA LYS A 69 -8.60 4.59 -11.89
C LYS A 69 -7.82 3.59 -11.04
N TRP A 70 -6.53 3.86 -10.77
CA TRP A 70 -5.70 3.02 -9.91
C TRP A 70 -6.21 3.00 -8.47
N SER A 71 -6.51 4.17 -7.90
CA SER A 71 -7.08 4.34 -6.56
C SER A 71 -8.31 3.45 -6.36
N LYS A 72 -9.27 3.48 -7.30
CA LYS A 72 -10.45 2.62 -7.24
C LYS A 72 -10.08 1.13 -7.21
N ARG A 73 -9.16 0.71 -8.09
CA ARG A 73 -8.70 -0.68 -8.18
C ARG A 73 -7.97 -1.13 -6.90
N TRP A 74 -7.04 -0.33 -6.39
CA TRP A 74 -6.27 -0.65 -5.18
C TRP A 74 -7.17 -0.79 -3.95
N ARG A 75 -8.19 0.06 -3.85
CA ARG A 75 -9.21 -0.05 -2.79
C ARG A 75 -10.05 -1.32 -2.91
N GLN A 76 -10.43 -1.72 -4.13
CA GLN A 76 -11.15 -2.98 -4.35
C GLN A 76 -10.29 -4.20 -4.01
N LEU A 77 -8.98 -4.11 -4.22
CA LEU A 77 -8.02 -5.17 -3.86
C LEU A 77 -7.64 -5.16 -2.36
N GLY A 78 -8.10 -4.18 -1.58
CA GLY A 78 -7.79 -4.07 -0.16
C GLY A 78 -6.35 -3.64 0.14
N ILE A 79 -5.60 -3.17 -0.86
CA ILE A 79 -4.21 -2.70 -0.70
C ILE A 79 -4.13 -1.17 -0.53
N ALA A 80 -5.27 -0.49 -0.53
CA ALA A 80 -5.38 0.93 -0.22
C ALA A 80 -6.77 1.22 0.39
N SER A 81 -6.88 2.32 1.13
CA SER A 81 -8.09 2.87 1.73
C SER A 81 -8.16 4.37 1.49
N LEU A 82 -9.17 5.01 2.08
CA LEU A 82 -9.19 6.46 2.23
C LEU A 82 -8.86 6.78 3.69
N SER A 83 -8.03 7.79 3.90
CA SER A 83 -7.85 8.42 5.20
C SER A 83 -9.17 9.04 5.68
N PRO A 84 -9.28 9.44 6.96
CA PRO A 84 -10.45 10.16 7.47
C PRO A 84 -10.81 11.42 6.66
N GLU A 85 -9.80 12.07 6.07
CA GLU A 85 -9.92 13.26 5.20
C GLU A 85 -10.25 12.91 3.74
N GLY A 86 -10.48 11.64 3.43
CA GLY A 86 -10.82 11.18 2.09
C GLY A 86 -9.63 11.09 1.13
N ARG A 87 -8.39 11.13 1.63
CA ARG A 87 -7.17 11.02 0.82
C ARG A 87 -6.77 9.56 0.61
N LEU A 88 -6.15 9.24 -0.51
CA LEU A 88 -5.72 7.87 -0.77
C LEU A 88 -4.60 7.48 0.18
N GLU A 89 -4.77 6.34 0.85
CA GLU A 89 -3.82 5.79 1.82
C GLU A 89 -3.51 4.33 1.43
N HIS A 90 -2.25 3.98 1.22
CA HIS A 90 -1.83 2.62 0.94
C HIS A 90 -1.84 1.76 2.21
N LEU A 91 -1.95 0.45 2.04
CA LEU A 91 -1.89 -0.50 3.15
C LEU A 91 -0.51 -0.50 3.85
N GLY A 92 0.56 -0.19 3.11
CA GLY A 92 1.92 -0.05 3.63
C GLY A 92 2.91 0.27 2.50
N ASP A 93 4.08 0.79 2.89
CA ASP A 93 5.15 1.14 1.96
C ASP A 93 5.63 -0.09 1.20
N LEU A 94 6.13 0.08 -0.04
CA LEU A 94 6.60 -1.04 -0.84
C LEU A 94 7.76 -1.79 -0.17
N ASP A 95 8.65 -1.08 0.50
CA ASP A 95 9.79 -1.65 1.22
C ASP A 95 9.36 -2.59 2.36
N SER A 96 8.23 -2.29 3.02
CA SER A 96 7.65 -3.18 4.05
C SER A 96 7.24 -4.55 3.50
N PHE A 97 7.06 -4.66 2.18
CA PHE A 97 6.76 -5.90 1.47
C PHE A 97 7.96 -6.44 0.68
N GLY A 98 9.14 -5.83 0.79
CA GLY A 98 10.33 -6.17 0.02
C GLY A 98 10.15 -5.92 -1.49
N LEU A 99 9.42 -4.87 -1.84
CA LEU A 99 9.18 -4.42 -3.20
C LEU A 99 9.88 -3.08 -3.44
N ASN A 100 10.34 -2.86 -4.66
CA ASN A 100 10.96 -1.60 -5.06
C ASN A 100 10.01 -0.75 -5.90
N ILE A 101 10.27 0.56 -5.94
CA ILE A 101 9.58 1.52 -6.81
C ILE A 101 9.83 1.19 -8.29
N THR A 102 11.02 0.68 -8.62
CA THR A 102 11.32 0.13 -9.95
C THR A 102 10.92 -1.35 -9.99
N PRO A 103 10.02 -1.77 -10.90
CA PRO A 103 9.67 -3.18 -11.02
C PRO A 103 10.89 -4.03 -11.42
N ALA A 104 10.98 -5.25 -10.91
CA ALA A 104 12.05 -6.18 -11.28
C ALA A 104 11.92 -6.57 -12.76
N GLY A 105 12.69 -5.90 -13.64
CA GLY A 105 12.72 -6.13 -15.09
C GLY A 105 12.45 -4.90 -15.98
N GLY A 106 12.30 -3.69 -15.42
CA GLY A 106 11.91 -2.50 -16.19
C GLY A 106 13.02 -1.88 -17.05
N VAL A 107 12.91 -2.05 -18.37
CA VAL A 107 13.19 -0.95 -19.31
C VAL A 107 12.04 0.04 -19.16
N GLU A 108 12.33 1.31 -18.90
CA GLU A 108 11.37 2.42 -18.92
C GLU A 108 10.67 2.44 -20.29
N GLN A 109 9.39 2.10 -20.31
CA GLN A 109 8.49 2.49 -21.40
C GLN A 109 7.33 3.25 -20.76
N ASP A 110 7.43 4.57 -20.83
CA ASP A 110 6.33 5.52 -20.62
C ASP A 110 5.42 5.59 -21.86
#